data_AF-A0A3D2CBC1-F1
#
_entry.id   AF-A0A3D2CBC1-F1
#
_cell.length_a   1.000
_cell.length_b   1.000
_cell.length_c   1.000
_cell.angle_alpha   90.00
_cell.angle_beta   90.00
_cell.angle_gamma   90.00
#
_symmetry.space_group_name_H-M   'P 1'
#
loop_
_entity.id
_entity.type
_entity.pdbx_description
1 polymer ?
#
loop_
_entity_poly.entity_id
_entity_poly.type
_entity_poly.pdbx_seq_one_letter_code
_entity_poly.pdbx_strand_id
1 'polypeptide(L)'
;RMGILREALAPLLDDTLAIFIQLSAALDRYSETLASRSGLRIVPRYVRNLPRFTGVREGARIKLRQARQGDGMRLQITIPDPVDDGLVLRSKQQASGAEVPMLDPILDGHVAVETAQPEAVRTHLGCDQVREDVLALVMGYPDAQVSEGTITVTIPSCEPAKVLTAIDDALALARSLSVKAHTPDPNGAQAAHLTETPSG
;
A
#
# COMPACT_ATOMS: atom_id res chain seq x y z
N ARG A 1 -46.81 -31.54 -17.49
CA ARG A 1 -45.81 -31.51 -16.39
C ARG A 1 -44.50 -30.78 -16.77
N MET A 2 -43.95 -30.96 -17.99
CA MET A 2 -42.76 -30.21 -18.44
C MET A 2 -42.97 -28.70 -18.67
N GLY A 3 -44.17 -28.25 -19.05
CA GLY A 3 -44.47 -26.81 -19.26
C GLY A 3 -44.49 -25.98 -17.97
N ILE A 4 -45.05 -26.54 -16.89
CA ILE A 4 -45.18 -25.87 -15.59
C ILE A 4 -43.80 -25.64 -14.93
N LEU A 5 -42.87 -26.59 -15.10
CA LEU A 5 -41.48 -26.44 -14.65
C LEU A 5 -40.74 -25.33 -15.39
N ARG A 6 -41.01 -25.15 -16.69
CA ARG A 6 -40.37 -24.13 -17.52
C ARG A 6 -40.87 -22.72 -17.22
N GLU A 7 -42.17 -22.56 -16.96
CA GLU A 7 -42.77 -21.29 -16.49
C GLU A 7 -42.31 -20.90 -15.08
N ALA A 8 -42.12 -21.88 -14.18
CA ALA A 8 -41.63 -21.60 -12.83
C ALA A 8 -40.11 -21.31 -12.76
N LEU A 9 -39.31 -21.88 -13.68
CA LEU A 9 -37.86 -21.68 -13.73
C LEU A 9 -37.42 -20.42 -14.50
N ALA A 10 -38.23 -19.94 -15.45
CA ALA A 10 -37.94 -18.72 -16.22
C ALA A 10 -37.68 -17.48 -15.34
N PRO A 11 -38.52 -17.11 -14.35
CA PRO A 11 -38.27 -15.93 -13.53
C PRO A 11 -37.01 -16.08 -12.65
N LEU A 12 -36.71 -17.30 -12.17
CA LEU A 12 -35.50 -17.56 -11.39
C LEU A 12 -34.23 -17.41 -12.23
N LEU A 13 -34.27 -17.80 -13.51
CA LEU A 13 -33.17 -17.61 -14.45
C LEU A 13 -32.98 -16.13 -14.81
N ASP A 14 -34.08 -15.40 -15.02
CA ASP A 14 -34.05 -13.97 -15.32
C ASP A 14 -33.51 -13.15 -14.14
N ASP A 15 -33.95 -13.45 -12.91
CA ASP A 15 -33.44 -12.82 -11.68
C ASP A 15 -31.95 -13.12 -11.47
N THR A 16 -31.55 -14.38 -11.70
CA THR A 16 -30.13 -14.78 -11.59
C THR A 16 -29.27 -14.05 -12.62
N LEU A 17 -29.75 -13.91 -13.85
CA LEU A 17 -29.05 -13.19 -14.91
C LEU A 17 -28.97 -11.69 -14.59
N ALA A 18 -30.04 -11.09 -14.08
CA ALA A 18 -30.05 -9.69 -13.66
C ALA A 18 -29.03 -9.40 -12.55
N ILE A 19 -28.96 -10.27 -11.53
CA ILE A 19 -27.97 -10.19 -10.46
C ILE A 19 -26.55 -10.27 -11.05
N PHE A 20 -26.30 -11.21 -11.96
CA PHE A 20 -24.99 -11.37 -12.58
C PHE A 20 -24.57 -10.13 -13.39
N ILE A 21 -25.49 -9.54 -14.15
CA ILE A 21 -25.25 -8.31 -14.91
C ILE A 21 -24.94 -7.14 -13.96
N GLN A 22 -25.71 -6.98 -12.89
CA GLN A 22 -25.50 -5.92 -11.90
C GLN A 22 -24.15 -6.07 -11.18
N LEU A 23 -23.80 -7.29 -10.78
CA LEU A 23 -22.52 -7.60 -10.15
C LEU A 23 -21.35 -7.29 -11.08
N SER A 24 -21.44 -7.72 -12.35
CA SER A 24 -20.41 -7.46 -13.36
C SER A 24 -20.23 -5.96 -13.58
N ALA A 25 -21.32 -5.22 -13.76
CA ALA A 25 -21.27 -3.76 -13.93
C ALA A 25 -20.71 -3.04 -12.69
N ALA A 26 -21.01 -3.53 -11.48
CA ALA A 26 -20.43 -2.99 -10.25
C ALA A 26 -18.93 -3.27 -10.16
N LEU A 27 -18.49 -4.46 -10.53
CA LEU A 27 -17.08 -4.84 -10.58
C LEU A 27 -16.29 -4.01 -11.60
N ASP A 28 -16.88 -3.75 -12.77
CA ASP A 28 -16.28 -2.92 -13.81
C ASP A 28 -16.10 -1.49 -13.32
N ARG A 29 -17.14 -0.87 -12.74
CA ARG A 29 -17.04 0.48 -12.15
C ARG A 29 -16.00 0.56 -11.04
N TYR A 30 -15.96 -0.45 -10.18
CA TYR A 30 -14.95 -0.56 -9.12
C TYR A 30 -13.54 -0.60 -9.71
N SER A 31 -13.34 -1.45 -10.71
CA SER A 31 -12.05 -1.65 -11.38
C SER A 31 -11.57 -0.39 -12.08
N GLU A 32 -12.46 0.28 -12.81
CA GLU A 32 -12.18 1.54 -13.51
C GLU A 32 -11.84 2.67 -12.52
N THR A 33 -12.60 2.77 -11.42
CA THR A 33 -12.33 3.77 -10.38
C THR A 33 -10.95 3.57 -9.76
N LEU A 34 -10.59 2.34 -9.41
CA LEU A 34 -9.26 2.07 -8.86
C LEU A 34 -8.17 2.27 -9.90
N ALA A 35 -8.32 1.76 -11.12
CA ALA A 35 -7.30 1.89 -12.16
C ALA A 35 -7.02 3.35 -12.51
N SER A 36 -8.07 4.16 -12.71
CA SER A 36 -7.94 5.58 -13.04
C SER A 36 -7.30 6.39 -11.92
N ARG A 37 -7.72 6.19 -10.67
CA ARG A 37 -7.24 6.99 -9.53
C ARG A 37 -5.89 6.54 -8.99
N SER A 38 -5.58 5.25 -9.06
CA SER A 38 -4.29 4.72 -8.62
C SER A 38 -3.24 4.69 -9.73
N GLY A 39 -3.61 4.87 -11.00
CA GLY A 39 -2.69 4.65 -12.13
C GLY A 39 -2.24 3.19 -12.32
N LEU A 40 -2.85 2.24 -11.58
CA LEU A 40 -2.56 0.82 -11.71
C LEU A 40 -3.30 0.21 -12.89
N ARG A 41 -2.69 -0.80 -13.50
CA ARG A 41 -3.29 -1.56 -14.59
C ARG A 41 -4.02 -2.78 -14.04
N ILE A 42 -5.20 -3.06 -14.58
CA ILE A 42 -5.95 -4.27 -14.29
C ILE A 42 -5.23 -5.44 -14.97
N VAL A 43 -5.01 -6.52 -14.22
CA VAL A 43 -4.50 -7.79 -14.74
C VAL A 43 -5.69 -8.71 -14.97
N PRO A 44 -6.00 -9.08 -16.23
CA PRO A 44 -7.11 -9.96 -16.53
C PRO A 44 -6.92 -11.33 -15.85
N ARG A 45 -7.83 -11.68 -14.94
CA ARG A 45 -7.98 -13.05 -14.44
C ARG A 45 -9.45 -13.30 -14.14
N TYR A 46 -10.12 -13.98 -15.07
CA TYR A 46 -11.54 -14.32 -15.02
C TYR A 46 -11.91 -15.42 -14.01
N VAL A 47 -11.01 -15.79 -13.10
CA VAL A 47 -11.18 -16.97 -12.22
C VAL A 47 -11.34 -16.60 -10.74
N ARG A 48 -11.24 -15.32 -10.36
CA ARG A 48 -11.46 -14.85 -8.99
C ARG A 48 -12.34 -13.61 -8.99
N ASN A 49 -13.25 -13.51 -8.01
CA ASN A 49 -14.33 -12.52 -7.95
C ASN A 49 -13.87 -11.05 -7.86
N LEU A 50 -12.59 -10.79 -7.55
CA LEU A 50 -12.03 -9.44 -7.54
C LEU A 50 -10.82 -9.32 -8.50
N PRO A 51 -10.73 -8.20 -9.24
CA PRO A 51 -9.62 -7.91 -10.12
C PRO A 51 -8.29 -7.86 -9.36
N ARG A 52 -7.22 -8.13 -10.10
CA ARG A 52 -5.85 -7.87 -9.65
C ARG A 52 -5.36 -6.61 -10.33
N PHE A 53 -4.59 -5.81 -9.61
CA PHE A 53 -3.97 -4.63 -10.16
C PHE A 53 -2.46 -4.70 -9.99
N THR A 54 -1.74 -4.18 -10.96
CA THR A 54 -0.29 -4.03 -10.90
C THR A 54 0.16 -2.77 -11.61
N GLY A 55 1.28 -2.22 -11.18
CA GLY A 55 1.85 -1.03 -11.78
C GLY A 55 3.11 -0.60 -11.08
N VAL A 56 3.63 0.53 -11.52
CA VAL A 56 4.75 1.22 -10.89
C VAL A 56 4.30 2.65 -10.62
N ARG A 57 4.49 3.13 -9.39
CA ARG A 57 4.35 4.55 -9.03
C ARG A 57 5.60 4.93 -8.28
N GLU A 58 6.18 6.09 -8.62
CA GLU A 58 7.30 6.66 -7.87
C GLU A 58 8.48 5.68 -7.73
N GLY A 59 8.71 4.86 -8.76
CA GLY A 59 9.73 3.80 -8.78
C GLY A 59 9.36 2.53 -8.02
N ALA A 60 8.37 2.56 -7.12
CA ALA A 60 7.91 1.40 -6.37
C ALA A 60 6.96 0.52 -7.19
N ARG A 61 7.15 -0.80 -7.13
CA ARG A 61 6.26 -1.76 -7.82
C ARG A 61 5.09 -2.12 -6.92
N ILE A 62 3.88 -2.00 -7.45
CA ILE A 62 2.65 -2.21 -6.69
C ILE A 62 1.92 -3.45 -7.22
N LYS A 63 1.43 -4.26 -6.30
CA LYS A 63 0.52 -5.38 -6.56
C LYS A 63 -0.65 -5.32 -5.58
N LEU A 64 -1.85 -5.29 -6.12
CA LEU A 64 -3.09 -5.31 -5.34
C LEU A 64 -3.94 -6.49 -5.79
N ARG A 65 -4.46 -7.27 -4.83
CA ARG A 65 -5.28 -8.45 -5.09
C ARG A 65 -6.23 -8.69 -3.93
N GLN A 66 -7.25 -9.53 -4.12
CA GLN A 66 -8.03 -10.04 -3.00
C GLN A 66 -7.14 -10.75 -1.96
N ALA A 67 -7.40 -10.49 -0.68
CA ALA A 67 -6.81 -11.22 0.43
C ALA A 67 -7.25 -12.70 0.39
N ARG A 68 -6.43 -13.62 0.92
CA ARG A 68 -6.76 -15.06 0.89
C ARG A 68 -7.81 -15.48 1.92
N GLN A 69 -8.01 -14.68 2.97
CA GLN A 69 -8.78 -15.06 4.16
C GLN A 69 -9.96 -14.12 4.46
N GLY A 70 -10.43 -13.31 3.51
CA GLY A 70 -11.60 -12.45 3.76
C GLY A 70 -12.00 -11.53 2.59
N ASP A 71 -12.95 -10.65 2.88
CA ASP A 71 -13.57 -9.70 1.93
C ASP A 71 -12.74 -8.42 1.73
N GLY A 72 -11.42 -8.54 1.86
CA GLY A 72 -10.47 -7.44 1.81
C GLY A 72 -9.48 -7.52 0.66
N MET A 73 -8.63 -6.50 0.54
CA MET A 73 -7.55 -6.45 -0.42
C MET A 73 -6.20 -6.64 0.27
N ARG A 74 -5.27 -7.28 -0.42
CA ARG A 74 -3.86 -7.36 -0.05
C ARG A 74 -3.05 -6.52 -1.00
N LEU A 75 -2.42 -5.50 -0.45
CA LEU A 75 -1.48 -4.61 -1.11
C LEU A 75 -0.06 -5.11 -0.85
N GLN A 76 0.78 -5.09 -1.89
CA GLN A 76 2.21 -5.31 -1.80
C GLN A 76 2.93 -4.22 -2.57
N ILE A 77 3.88 -3.54 -1.93
CA ILE A 77 4.73 -2.51 -2.52
C ILE A 77 6.18 -2.94 -2.38
N THR A 78 6.87 -3.12 -3.49
CA THR A 78 8.32 -3.33 -3.50
C THR A 78 9.00 -1.96 -3.46
N ILE A 79 9.79 -1.74 -2.42
CA ILE A 79 10.57 -0.53 -2.18
C ILE A 79 11.72 -0.48 -3.20
N PRO A 80 11.88 0.61 -3.96
CA PRO A 80 13.06 0.78 -4.80
C PRO A 80 14.28 1.09 -3.91
N ASP A 81 15.39 0.37 -4.08
CA ASP A 81 16.65 0.61 -3.36
C ASP A 81 16.45 0.76 -1.83
N PRO A 82 16.00 -0.31 -1.13
CA PRO A 82 15.67 -0.24 0.30
C PRO A 82 16.89 0.06 1.18
N VAL A 83 16.66 0.74 2.31
CA VAL A 83 17.70 1.08 3.29
C VAL A 83 18.42 -0.15 3.87
N ASP A 84 17.69 -1.25 4.08
CA ASP A 84 18.21 -2.53 4.54
C ASP A 84 17.29 -3.66 4.03
N ASP A 85 17.87 -4.60 3.27
CA ASP A 85 17.16 -5.78 2.77
C ASP A 85 16.73 -6.73 3.90
N GLY A 86 17.39 -6.66 5.06
CA GLY A 86 17.07 -7.43 6.26
C GLY A 86 16.10 -6.73 7.21
N LEU A 87 15.64 -5.52 6.90
CA LEU A 87 14.73 -4.77 7.76
C LEU A 87 13.35 -5.44 7.80
N VAL A 88 12.90 -5.73 9.02
CA VAL A 88 11.52 -6.13 9.31
C VAL A 88 10.89 -5.10 10.24
N LEU A 89 9.77 -4.53 9.80
CA LEU A 89 8.92 -3.67 10.61
C LEU A 89 7.55 -4.30 10.71
N ARG A 90 6.96 -4.30 11.89
CA ARG A 90 5.60 -4.80 12.13
C ARG A 90 4.99 -4.14 13.35
N SER A 91 3.67 -4.22 13.47
CA SER A 91 3.00 -3.85 14.73
C SER A 91 3.57 -4.66 15.89
N LYS A 92 3.74 -4.00 17.04
CA LYS A 92 4.20 -4.65 18.27
C LYS A 92 3.24 -5.74 18.75
N GLN A 93 1.96 -5.67 18.36
CA GLN A 93 0.97 -6.71 18.62
C GLN A 93 1.25 -8.02 17.86
N GLN A 94 2.04 -7.94 16.79
CA GLN A 94 2.39 -9.07 15.92
C GLN A 94 3.85 -9.49 16.03
N ALA A 95 4.59 -8.85 16.92
CA ALA A 95 6.00 -9.13 17.10
C ALA A 95 6.21 -10.55 17.63
N SER A 96 7.21 -11.22 17.07
CA SER A 96 7.61 -12.56 17.50
C SER A 96 9.11 -12.68 17.29
N GLY A 97 9.91 -12.32 18.30
CA GLY A 97 11.36 -12.38 18.14
C GLY A 97 12.12 -11.43 19.05
N ALA A 98 13.43 -11.33 18.78
CA ALA A 98 14.32 -10.39 19.43
C ALA A 98 14.24 -9.04 18.71
N GLU A 99 13.62 -8.05 19.35
CA GLU A 99 13.47 -6.70 18.81
C GLU A 99 14.73 -5.85 19.07
N VAL A 100 15.03 -4.97 18.13
CA VAL A 100 16.02 -3.91 18.32
C VAL A 100 15.29 -2.68 18.90
N PRO A 101 15.68 -2.16 20.08
CA PRO A 101 15.10 -0.93 20.61
C PRO A 101 15.54 0.27 19.77
N MET A 102 14.59 1.12 19.40
CA MET A 102 14.80 2.32 18.58
C MET A 102 15.18 3.56 19.39
N LEU A 103 15.05 3.50 20.72
CA LEU A 103 15.29 4.64 21.63
C LEU A 103 14.32 5.80 21.42
N ASP A 104 13.19 5.52 20.76
CA ASP A 104 12.04 6.41 20.64
C ASP A 104 10.86 5.72 21.33
N PRO A 105 10.37 6.23 22.48
CA PRO A 105 9.31 5.58 23.24
C PRO A 105 8.00 5.37 22.48
N ILE A 106 7.71 6.23 21.49
CA ILE A 106 6.49 6.12 20.69
C ILE A 106 6.64 4.98 19.69
N LEU A 107 7.76 4.94 18.95
CA LEU A 107 8.05 3.83 18.04
C LEU A 107 8.17 2.51 18.79
N ASP A 108 8.95 2.48 19.87
CA ASP A 108 9.17 1.28 20.68
C ASP A 108 7.86 0.79 21.34
N GLY A 109 6.86 1.65 21.50
CA GLY A 109 5.53 1.29 22.00
C GLY A 109 4.61 0.64 20.96
N HIS A 110 4.79 0.92 19.67
CA HIS A 110 3.84 0.56 18.61
C HIS A 110 4.42 -0.36 17.54
N VAL A 111 5.74 -0.33 17.35
CA VAL A 111 6.44 -0.99 16.24
C VAL A 111 7.51 -1.90 16.81
N ALA A 112 7.57 -3.11 16.29
CA ALA A 112 8.68 -4.02 16.49
C ALA A 112 9.60 -3.98 15.27
N VAL A 113 10.89 -3.82 15.54
CA VAL A 113 11.94 -3.70 14.53
C VAL A 113 12.92 -4.84 14.68
N GLU A 114 13.17 -5.56 13.59
CA GLU A 114 14.24 -6.55 13.49
C GLU A 114 15.12 -6.20 12.29
N THR A 115 16.43 -6.24 12.48
CA THR A 115 17.41 -5.87 11.46
C THR A 115 18.78 -6.43 11.83
N ALA A 116 19.61 -6.68 10.83
CA ALA A 116 21.03 -6.98 11.01
C ALA A 116 21.89 -5.72 11.23
N GLN A 117 21.33 -4.51 11.00
CA GLN A 117 22.02 -3.23 11.00
C GLN A 117 21.32 -2.20 11.92
N PRO A 118 21.31 -2.43 13.25
CA PRO A 118 20.53 -1.64 14.20
C PRO A 118 20.87 -0.14 14.18
N GLU A 119 22.14 0.25 14.05
CA GLU A 119 22.52 1.67 14.08
C GLU A 119 22.11 2.43 12.80
N ALA A 120 22.19 1.77 11.64
CA ALA A 120 21.75 2.37 10.37
C ALA A 120 20.23 2.58 10.37
N VAL A 121 19.48 1.56 10.83
CA VAL A 121 18.03 1.61 10.95
C VAL A 121 17.58 2.65 11.98
N ARG A 122 18.24 2.77 13.13
CA ARG A 122 17.94 3.85 14.11
C ARG A 122 18.15 5.23 13.53
N THR A 123 19.25 5.44 12.82
CA THR A 123 19.54 6.73 12.18
C THR A 123 18.42 7.10 11.20
N HIS A 124 17.97 6.11 10.42
CA HIS A 124 16.94 6.30 9.40
C HIS A 124 15.54 6.48 9.99
N LEU A 125 15.13 5.63 10.93
CA LEU A 125 13.84 5.70 11.61
C LEU A 125 13.74 6.87 12.60
N GLY A 126 14.88 7.42 13.03
CA GLY A 126 14.95 8.63 13.84
C GLY A 126 14.59 9.90 13.07
N CYS A 127 14.51 9.85 11.74
CA CYS A 127 14.00 10.96 10.94
C CYS A 127 12.49 11.13 11.16
N ASP A 128 12.06 12.34 11.52
CA ASP A 128 10.66 12.63 11.88
C ASP A 128 9.65 12.14 10.83
N GLN A 129 9.92 12.41 9.54
CA GLN A 129 9.05 11.97 8.44
C GLN A 129 8.95 10.44 8.34
N VAL A 130 10.07 9.73 8.46
CA VAL A 130 10.10 8.27 8.37
C VAL A 130 9.32 7.67 9.55
N ARG A 131 9.52 8.22 10.75
CA ARG A 131 8.77 7.84 11.93
C ARG A 131 7.27 8.04 11.75
N GLU A 132 6.85 9.21 11.27
CA GLU A 132 5.44 9.52 11.03
C GLU A 132 4.81 8.56 10.02
N ASP A 133 5.49 8.28 8.90
CA ASP A 133 5.00 7.36 7.87
C ASP A 133 4.89 5.91 8.41
N VAL A 134 5.85 5.47 9.22
CA VAL A 134 5.80 4.14 9.86
C VAL A 134 4.59 4.06 10.80
N LEU A 135 4.41 5.06 11.68
CA LEU A 135 3.32 5.08 12.64
C LEU A 135 1.96 5.16 11.96
N ALA A 136 1.82 6.02 10.94
CA ALA A 136 0.60 6.15 10.16
C ALA A 136 0.19 4.80 9.54
N LEU A 137 1.15 4.10 8.93
CA LEU A 137 0.87 2.80 8.31
C LEU A 137 0.52 1.73 9.36
N VAL A 138 1.32 1.58 10.41
CA VAL A 138 1.14 0.51 11.42
C VAL A 138 -0.12 0.73 12.25
N MET A 139 -0.46 1.98 12.58
CA MET A 139 -1.69 2.29 13.31
C MET A 139 -2.94 2.18 12.43
N GLY A 140 -2.85 2.59 11.16
CA GLY A 140 -3.95 2.46 10.20
C GLY A 140 -4.21 1.01 9.82
N TYR A 141 -3.16 0.19 9.76
CA TYR A 141 -3.18 -1.20 9.34
C TYR A 141 -2.32 -2.06 10.28
N PRO A 142 -2.87 -2.58 11.38
CA PRO A 142 -2.10 -3.34 12.38
C PRO A 142 -1.43 -4.62 11.83
N ASP A 143 -1.94 -5.14 10.71
CA ASP A 143 -1.36 -6.29 9.98
C ASP A 143 -0.30 -5.89 8.94
N ALA A 144 0.07 -4.61 8.88
CA ALA A 144 1.09 -4.14 7.97
C ALA A 144 2.47 -4.62 8.40
N GLN A 145 3.25 -5.04 7.41
CA GLN A 145 4.61 -5.52 7.61
C GLN A 145 5.52 -4.98 6.51
N VAL A 146 6.70 -4.53 6.89
CA VAL A 146 7.83 -4.37 5.98
C VAL A 146 8.76 -5.56 6.19
N SER A 147 9.20 -6.19 5.11
CA SER A 147 10.17 -7.29 5.14
C SER A 147 10.78 -7.44 3.75
N GLU A 148 12.09 -7.71 3.68
CA GLU A 148 12.77 -8.03 2.42
C GLU A 148 12.50 -6.97 1.33
N GLY A 149 12.60 -5.68 1.70
CA GLY A 149 12.34 -4.56 0.80
C GLY A 149 10.88 -4.48 0.29
N THR A 150 9.93 -5.16 0.95
CA THR A 150 8.53 -5.19 0.55
C THR A 150 7.61 -4.81 1.70
N ILE A 151 6.72 -3.85 1.44
CA ILE A 151 5.61 -3.51 2.34
C ILE A 151 4.42 -4.38 1.95
N THR A 152 3.84 -5.08 2.91
CA THR A 152 2.59 -5.82 2.76
C THR A 152 1.54 -5.23 3.68
N VAL A 153 0.36 -4.95 3.14
CA VAL A 153 -0.78 -4.43 3.90
C VAL A 153 -2.02 -5.27 3.60
N THR A 154 -2.74 -5.66 4.65
CA THR A 154 -4.08 -6.24 4.53
C THR A 154 -5.11 -5.15 4.80
N ILE A 155 -5.94 -4.86 3.80
CA ILE A 155 -6.96 -3.83 3.84
C ILE A 155 -8.30 -4.54 4.08
N PRO A 156 -8.94 -4.39 5.25
CA PRO A 156 -10.16 -5.13 5.61
C PRO A 156 -11.42 -4.60 4.92
N SER A 157 -11.26 -3.95 3.77
CA SER A 157 -12.34 -3.34 2.99
C SER A 157 -11.99 -3.37 1.51
N CYS A 158 -13.02 -3.54 0.67
CA CYS A 158 -12.92 -3.33 -0.77
C CYS A 158 -13.41 -1.94 -1.20
N GLU A 159 -13.64 -1.00 -0.28
CA GLU A 159 -14.07 0.36 -0.64
C GLU A 159 -12.93 1.10 -1.37
N PRO A 160 -13.17 1.67 -2.59
CA PRO A 160 -12.11 2.32 -3.36
C PRO A 160 -11.34 3.39 -2.60
N ALA A 161 -12.03 4.22 -1.80
CA ALA A 161 -11.40 5.28 -1.03
C ALA A 161 -10.37 4.73 -0.04
N LYS A 162 -10.73 3.70 0.75
CA LYS A 162 -9.84 3.06 1.71
C LYS A 162 -8.66 2.37 1.05
N VAL A 163 -8.90 1.73 -0.10
CA VAL A 163 -7.83 1.08 -0.87
C VAL A 163 -6.84 2.11 -1.41
N LEU A 164 -7.32 3.25 -1.90
CA LEU A 164 -6.47 4.33 -2.41
C LEU A 164 -5.64 4.96 -1.29
N THR A 165 -6.25 5.25 -0.13
CA THR A 165 -5.54 5.73 1.06
C THR A 165 -4.44 4.75 1.47
N ALA A 166 -4.74 3.44 1.55
CA ALA A 166 -3.73 2.43 1.88
C ALA A 166 -2.57 2.38 0.88
N ILE A 167 -2.84 2.62 -0.42
CA ILE A 167 -1.79 2.70 -1.44
C ILE A 167 -0.91 3.93 -1.20
N ASP A 168 -1.50 5.09 -0.95
CA ASP A 168 -0.76 6.33 -0.77
C ASP A 168 0.05 6.34 0.54
N ASP A 169 -0.50 5.84 1.65
CA ASP A 169 0.20 5.68 2.93
C ASP A 169 1.41 4.75 2.80
N ALA A 170 1.21 3.59 2.15
CA ALA A 170 2.29 2.62 1.97
C ALA A 170 3.33 3.11 0.94
N LEU A 171 2.95 3.95 -0.03
CA LEU A 171 3.91 4.61 -0.92
C LEU A 171 4.72 5.67 -0.22
N ALA A 172 4.10 6.47 0.65
CA ALA A 172 4.82 7.44 1.48
C ALA A 172 5.91 6.74 2.29
N LEU A 173 5.56 5.64 2.99
CA LEU A 173 6.55 4.84 3.70
C LEU A 173 7.62 4.24 2.77
N ALA A 174 7.24 3.71 1.60
CA ALA A 174 8.20 3.15 0.65
C ALA A 174 9.22 4.19 0.16
N ARG A 175 8.79 5.43 -0.07
CA ARG A 175 9.70 6.54 -0.40
C ARG A 175 10.63 6.82 0.77
N SER A 176 10.07 6.97 1.96
CA SER A 176 10.83 7.26 3.17
C SER A 176 11.88 6.19 3.49
N LEU A 177 11.61 4.91 3.20
CA LEU A 177 12.54 3.78 3.39
C LEU A 177 13.49 3.53 2.20
N SER A 178 13.43 4.33 1.14
CA SER A 178 14.34 4.24 0.00
C SER A 178 15.60 5.08 0.23
N VAL A 179 16.77 4.54 -0.09
CA VAL A 179 18.08 5.23 0.05
C VAL A 179 18.13 6.52 -0.78
N LYS A 180 17.44 6.55 -1.94
CA LYS A 180 17.39 7.73 -2.82
C LYS A 180 16.62 8.91 -2.23
N ALA A 181 15.75 8.70 -1.24
CA ALA A 181 15.00 9.80 -0.61
C ALA A 181 15.88 10.67 0.30
N HIS A 182 17.09 10.21 0.68
CA HIS A 182 17.98 10.90 1.61
C HIS A 182 19.29 11.38 0.97
N THR A 183 19.40 11.37 -0.37
CA THR A 183 20.49 12.08 -1.05
C THR A 183 20.02 13.53 -1.27
N PRO A 184 20.49 14.53 -0.50
CA PRO A 184 20.23 15.92 -0.87
C PRO A 184 20.81 16.13 -2.27
N ASP A 185 20.01 16.65 -3.18
CA ASP A 185 20.47 17.04 -4.51
C ASP A 185 21.65 18.02 -4.33
N PRO A 186 22.87 17.68 -4.76
CA PRO A 186 24.03 18.57 -4.60
C PRO A 186 23.88 19.89 -5.37
N ASN A 187 22.88 20.01 -6.25
CA ASN A 187 22.60 21.21 -7.04
C ASN A 187 21.46 22.09 -6.48
N GLY A 188 20.84 21.75 -5.34
CA GLY A 188 19.66 22.45 -4.81
C GLY A 188 19.93 23.72 -4.00
N ALA A 189 21.19 24.02 -3.67
CA ALA A 189 21.55 25.17 -2.84
C ALA A 189 22.41 26.18 -3.62
N GLN A 190 21.75 27.17 -4.26
CA GLN A 190 22.10 28.60 -4.27
C GLN A 190 21.44 29.32 -5.46
N ALA A 191 20.28 29.93 -5.24
CA ALA A 191 19.80 31.04 -6.06
C ALA A 191 19.01 32.02 -5.17
N ALA A 192 19.67 32.59 -4.16
CA ALA A 192 19.16 33.72 -3.40
C ALA A 192 20.31 34.55 -2.85
N HIS A 193 20.83 35.47 -3.68
CA HIS A 193 21.28 36.83 -3.35
C HIS A 193 22.36 37.28 -4.34
N LEU A 194 21.99 38.15 -5.28
CA LEU A 194 22.78 39.34 -5.58
C LEU A 194 21.79 40.48 -5.85
N THR A 195 21.76 41.41 -4.91
CA THR A 195 21.16 42.74 -4.98
C THR A 195 21.80 43.53 -6.12
N GLU A 196 21.01 43.94 -7.11
CA GLU A 196 21.41 45.01 -8.03
C GLU A 196 21.08 46.37 -7.39
N THR A 197 22.12 47.10 -7.02
CA THR A 197 22.08 48.54 -6.77
C THR A 197 22.32 49.25 -8.11
N PRO A 198 21.43 50.13 -8.61
CA PRO A 198 21.78 50.97 -9.73
C PRO A 198 22.51 52.23 -9.20
N SER A 199 23.74 52.43 -9.65
CA SER A 199 24.39 53.74 -9.71
C SER A 199 24.38 54.19 -11.16
N GLY A 200 23.76 55.35 -11.41
CA GLY A 200 23.65 55.98 -12.72
C GLY A 200 22.51 56.99 -12.75
#